data_AF-A0A523SRW5-F1
#
_entry.id   AF-A0A523SRW5-F1
#
_cell.length_a   1.000
_cell.length_b   1.000
_cell.length_c   1.000
_cell.angle_alpha   90.00
_cell.angle_beta   90.00
_cell.angle_gamma   90.00
#
_symmetry.space_group_name_H-M   'P 1'
#
loop_
_entity.id
_entity.type
_entity.pdbx_description
1 polymer ?
#
loop_
_entity_poly.entity_id
_entity_poly.type
_entity_poly.pdbx_seq_one_letter_code
_entity_poly.pdbx_strand_id
1 'polypeptide(L)'
;MIKLRFNFMDVFSAARLGLNGKKIQIGTIGIFLSAFTYSLLTYCALFASKWAWLDIWKTFRYIPIPYPLNVIHFSVWGWIIWIIGIFISFFFITITMTAISKTTYEQLKGDEFYEVREAFKFGFKYWKGSFLAPITLLLFIAALVIAGIVFGLIGRIPHSGQVILLAFLSFFFAGALFVV
;
A
#
# COMPACT_ATOMS: atom_id res chain seq x y z
N MET A 1 19.83 -22.90 11.10
CA MET A 1 20.24 -22.09 9.93
C MET A 1 19.52 -22.58 8.67
N ILE A 2 18.68 -21.73 8.08
CA ILE A 2 17.94 -22.05 6.85
C ILE A 2 18.94 -22.04 5.68
N LYS A 3 19.06 -23.16 4.95
CA LYS A 3 19.94 -23.25 3.79
C LYS A 3 19.15 -22.92 2.53
N LEU A 4 19.38 -21.74 1.96
CA LEU A 4 18.80 -21.32 0.68
C LEU A 4 19.40 -22.14 -0.47
N ARG A 5 18.55 -22.53 -1.42
CA ARG A 5 18.95 -23.31 -2.61
C ARG A 5 19.34 -22.39 -3.78
N PHE A 6 19.00 -21.11 -3.71
CA PHE A 6 19.16 -20.07 -4.74
C PHE A 6 18.54 -20.48 -6.09
N ASN A 7 17.36 -21.10 -6.04
CA ASN A 7 16.58 -21.45 -7.23
C ASN A 7 15.09 -21.13 -7.00
N PHE A 8 14.24 -21.38 -8.01
CA PHE A 8 12.81 -21.06 -7.93
C PHE A 8 12.06 -21.77 -6.79
N MET A 9 12.59 -22.88 -6.26
CA MET A 9 11.97 -23.59 -5.12
C MET A 9 12.01 -22.76 -3.83
N ASP A 10 12.96 -21.82 -3.73
CA ASP A 10 13.03 -20.91 -2.58
C ASP A 10 11.84 -19.95 -2.56
N VAL A 11 11.24 -19.62 -3.71
CA VAL A 11 10.02 -18.78 -3.78
C VAL A 11 8.85 -19.48 -3.09
N PHE A 12 8.64 -20.76 -3.37
CA PHE A 12 7.62 -21.55 -2.69
C PHE A 12 7.96 -21.80 -1.22
N SER A 13 9.25 -21.95 -0.91
CA SER A 13 9.72 -22.12 0.47
C SER A 13 9.57 -20.82 1.28
N ALA A 14 9.63 -19.65 0.65
CA ALA A 14 9.47 -18.35 1.29
C ALA A 14 8.07 -18.17 1.90
N ALA A 15 7.03 -18.71 1.26
CA ALA A 15 5.68 -18.71 1.83
C ALA A 15 5.65 -19.43 3.20
N ARG A 16 6.31 -20.59 3.30
CA ARG A 16 6.45 -21.34 4.56
C ARG A 16 7.25 -20.55 5.60
N LEU A 17 8.31 -19.85 5.18
CA LEU A 17 9.09 -18.97 6.08
C LEU A 17 8.24 -17.82 6.64
N GLY A 18 7.25 -17.35 5.88
CA GLY A 18 6.28 -16.33 6.32
C GLY A 18 5.35 -16.83 7.43
N LEU A 19 4.98 -18.11 7.42
CA LEU A 19 4.07 -18.75 8.38
C LEU A 19 4.74 -19.15 9.71
N ASN A 20 5.59 -18.30 10.25
CA ASN A 20 6.14 -18.46 11.60
C ASN A 20 5.21 -17.76 12.61
N GLY A 21 4.93 -18.40 13.76
CA GLY A 21 4.08 -17.85 14.82
C GLY A 21 4.44 -16.42 15.24
N LYS A 22 5.73 -16.07 15.30
CA LYS A 22 6.18 -14.70 15.60
C LYS A 22 5.77 -13.69 14.51
N LYS A 23 5.87 -14.08 13.23
CA LYS A 23 5.49 -13.22 12.09
C LYS A 23 3.97 -13.08 11.99
N ILE A 24 3.24 -14.15 12.29
CA ILE A 24 1.78 -14.15 12.42
C ILE A 24 1.38 -13.18 13.54
N GLN A 25 2.03 -13.24 14.72
CA GLN A 25 1.78 -12.30 15.81
C GLN A 25 2.00 -10.84 15.40
N ILE A 26 3.14 -10.54 14.76
CA ILE A 26 3.43 -9.18 14.24
C ILE A 26 2.35 -8.74 13.25
N GLY A 27 1.98 -9.63 12.32
CA GLY A 27 0.93 -9.39 11.33
C GLY A 27 -0.42 -9.11 11.97
N THR A 28 -0.84 -9.91 12.96
CA THR A 28 -2.09 -9.74 13.71
C THR A 28 -2.12 -8.40 14.43
N ILE A 29 -1.03 -8.00 15.11
CA ILE A 29 -0.93 -6.69 15.77
C ILE A 29 -1.10 -5.57 14.76
N GLY A 30 -0.42 -5.66 13.61
CA GLY A 30 -0.49 -4.65 12.56
C GLY A 30 -1.86 -4.51 11.92
N ILE A 31 -2.48 -5.63 11.55
CA ILE A 31 -3.83 -5.66 10.98
C ILE A 31 -4.85 -5.13 11.99
N PHE A 32 -4.75 -5.54 13.25
CA PHE A 32 -5.66 -5.06 14.29
C PHE A 32 -5.53 -3.56 14.51
N LEU A 33 -4.30 -3.04 14.60
CA LEU A 33 -4.05 -1.62 14.77
C LEU A 33 -4.55 -0.80 13.56
N SER A 34 -4.26 -1.28 12.35
CA SER A 34 -4.72 -0.65 11.11
C SER A 34 -6.25 -0.63 10.99
N ALA A 35 -6.90 -1.77 11.25
CA ALA A 35 -8.35 -1.91 11.21
C ALA A 35 -9.02 -1.06 12.29
N PHE A 36 -8.49 -1.07 13.52
CA PHE A 36 -9.01 -0.25 14.62
C PHE A 36 -8.92 1.24 14.29
N THR A 37 -7.77 1.71 13.81
CA THR A 37 -7.59 3.11 13.43
C THR A 37 -8.49 3.50 12.26
N TYR A 38 -8.62 2.63 11.25
CA TYR A 38 -9.51 2.85 10.11
C TYR A 38 -10.95 3.00 10.57
N SER A 39 -11.43 2.05 11.38
CA SER A 39 -12.79 2.03 11.88
C SER A 39 -13.06 3.27 12.73
N LEU A 40 -12.19 3.59 13.68
CA LEU A 40 -12.34 4.74 14.55
C LEU A 40 -12.49 6.05 13.75
N LEU A 41 -11.57 6.29 12.80
CA LEU A 41 -11.60 7.51 12.00
C LEU A 41 -12.78 7.56 11.03
N THR A 42 -13.21 6.41 10.51
CA THR A 42 -14.41 6.36 9.65
C THR A 42 -15.69 6.61 10.44
N TYR A 43 -15.79 6.13 11.69
CA TYR A 43 -16.89 6.50 12.59
C TYR A 43 -16.90 8.02 12.85
N CYS A 44 -15.74 8.62 13.08
CA CYS A 44 -15.62 10.08 13.19
C CYS A 44 -16.05 10.81 11.90
N ALA A 45 -15.70 10.27 10.72
CA ALA A 45 -16.10 10.82 9.43
C ALA A 45 -17.62 10.79 9.21
N LEU A 46 -18.27 9.67 9.57
CA LEU A 46 -19.73 9.53 9.48
C LEU A 46 -20.44 10.46 10.48
N PHE A 47 -19.91 10.59 11.69
CA PHE A 47 -20.43 11.53 12.68
C PHE A 47 -20.31 12.99 12.22
N ALA A 48 -19.16 13.37 11.63
CA ALA A 48 -18.96 14.68 11.00
C ALA A 48 -19.86 14.91 9.77
N SER A 49 -20.49 13.85 9.27
CA SER A 49 -21.48 13.89 8.18
C SER A 49 -22.92 13.85 8.69
N LYS A 50 -23.13 14.08 9.99
CA LYS A 50 -24.44 14.16 10.66
C LYS A 50 -25.21 12.83 10.74
N TRP A 51 -24.52 11.70 10.60
CA TRP A 51 -25.14 10.40 10.87
C TRP A 51 -25.32 10.19 12.37
N ALA A 52 -26.48 9.66 12.78
CA ALA A 52 -26.70 9.30 14.17
C ALA A 52 -25.90 8.03 14.54
N TRP A 53 -25.38 7.98 15.76
CA TRP A 53 -24.54 6.87 16.24
C TRP A 53 -25.21 5.49 16.06
N LEU A 54 -26.49 5.38 16.42
CA LEU A 54 -27.25 4.14 16.31
C LEU A 54 -27.39 3.66 14.85
N ASP A 55 -27.54 4.59 13.91
CA ASP A 55 -27.68 4.26 12.49
C ASP A 55 -26.34 3.80 11.91
N ILE A 56 -25.25 4.45 12.31
CA ILE A 56 -23.89 4.02 11.94
C ILE A 56 -23.65 2.58 12.43
N TRP A 57 -23.93 2.30 13.70
CA TRP A 57 -23.69 0.97 14.28
C TRP A 57 -24.52 -0.12 13.61
N LYS A 58 -25.81 0.14 13.36
CA LYS A 58 -26.72 -0.81 12.71
C LYS A 58 -26.29 -1.13 11.28
N THR A 59 -25.80 -0.13 10.54
CA THR A 59 -25.40 -0.29 9.14
C THR A 59 -24.00 -0.90 8.99
N PHE A 60 -23.01 -0.39 9.74
CA PHE A 60 -21.59 -0.65 9.44
C PHE A 60 -20.88 -1.58 10.42
N ARG A 61 -21.34 -1.66 11.68
CA ARG A 61 -20.72 -2.49 12.74
C ARG A 61 -19.21 -2.24 12.87
N TYR A 62 -18.38 -3.27 12.81
CA TYR A 62 -16.95 -3.19 13.18
C TYR A 62 -16.05 -2.54 12.14
N ILE A 63 -16.34 -2.71 10.84
CA ILE A 63 -15.50 -2.20 9.75
C ILE A 63 -16.40 -1.36 8.83
N PRO A 64 -16.51 -0.05 9.10
CA PRO A 64 -17.32 0.83 8.28
C PRO A 64 -16.67 1.04 6.92
N ILE A 65 -17.25 0.41 5.91
CA ILE A 65 -16.91 0.68 4.52
C ILE A 65 -18.00 1.61 4.00
N PRO A 66 -17.70 2.88 3.68
CA PRO A 66 -18.69 3.83 3.17
C PRO A 66 -19.01 3.52 1.71
N TYR A 67 -19.65 2.39 1.48
CA TYR A 67 -20.09 1.89 0.17
C TYR A 67 -21.52 1.34 0.28
N PRO A 68 -22.40 1.60 -0.70
CA PRO A 68 -22.15 2.31 -1.94
C PRO A 68 -22.27 3.85 -1.82
N LEU A 69 -21.39 4.58 -2.53
CA LEU A 69 -21.21 6.04 -2.43
C LEU A 69 -22.41 6.87 -2.92
N ASN A 70 -23.34 6.23 -3.63
CA ASN A 70 -24.59 6.84 -4.08
C ASN A 70 -25.65 6.94 -2.97
N VAL A 71 -25.51 6.16 -1.89
CA VAL A 71 -26.43 6.17 -0.75
C VAL A 71 -25.80 6.84 0.46
N ILE A 72 -24.48 6.70 0.63
CA ILE A 72 -23.75 7.23 1.78
C ILE A 72 -23.13 8.57 1.41
N HIS A 73 -23.74 9.65 1.91
CA HIS A 73 -23.26 11.00 1.69
C HIS A 73 -22.33 11.43 2.83
N PHE A 74 -21.06 11.61 2.51
CA PHE A 74 -20.12 12.30 3.38
C PHE A 74 -20.19 13.80 3.17
N SER A 75 -20.09 14.54 4.28
CA SER A 75 -19.75 15.96 4.22
C SER A 75 -18.30 16.14 3.76
N VAL A 76 -17.91 17.34 3.35
CA VAL A 76 -16.52 17.65 2.97
C VAL A 76 -15.55 17.28 4.11
N TRP A 77 -15.93 17.56 5.36
CA TRP A 77 -15.15 17.18 6.53
C TRP A 77 -15.11 15.67 6.75
N GLY A 78 -16.21 14.96 6.50
CA GLY A 78 -16.25 13.50 6.51
C GLY A 78 -15.25 12.88 5.53
N TRP A 79 -15.21 13.38 4.30
CA TRP A 79 -14.23 12.95 3.29
C TRP A 79 -12.79 13.14 3.74
N ILE A 80 -12.46 14.32 4.29
CA ILE A 80 -11.10 14.62 4.76
C ILE A 80 -10.69 13.66 5.88
N ILE A 81 -11.55 13.47 6.89
CA ILE A 81 -11.27 12.58 8.02
C ILE A 81 -11.11 11.13 7.55
N TRP A 82 -11.98 10.68 6.64
CA TRP A 82 -11.91 9.32 6.11
C TRP A 82 -10.63 9.08 5.31
N ILE A 83 -10.22 10.02 4.44
CA ILE A 83 -8.96 9.94 3.69
C ILE A 83 -7.76 9.88 4.64
N ILE A 84 -7.74 10.72 5.68
CA ILE A 84 -6.69 10.66 6.73
C ILE A 84 -6.68 9.27 7.38
N GLY A 85 -7.85 8.70 7.67
CA GLY A 85 -7.97 7.34 8.21
C GLY A 85 -7.37 6.28 7.30
N ILE A 86 -7.63 6.34 5.99
CA ILE A 86 -6.99 5.43 5.02
C ILE A 86 -5.47 5.56 5.06
N PHE A 87 -4.94 6.78 5.04
CA PHE A 87 -3.49 7.00 5.04
C PHE A 87 -2.81 6.50 6.32
N ILE A 88 -3.42 6.72 7.49
CA ILE A 88 -2.87 6.24 8.77
C ILE A 88 -2.94 4.71 8.84
N SER A 89 -4.04 4.11 8.39
CA SER A 89 -4.18 2.65 8.36
C SER A 89 -3.21 2.00 7.37
N PHE A 90 -3.01 2.63 6.20
CA PHE A 90 -1.98 2.24 5.24
C PHE A 90 -0.57 2.35 5.84
N PHE A 91 -0.29 3.43 6.57
CA PHE A 91 0.95 3.60 7.31
C PHE A 91 1.22 2.44 8.26
N PHE A 92 0.26 2.07 9.11
CA PHE A 92 0.45 0.92 10.01
C PHE A 92 0.72 -0.40 9.27
N ILE A 93 0.04 -0.67 8.15
CA ILE A 93 0.27 -1.87 7.35
C ILE A 93 1.71 -1.88 6.79
N THR A 94 2.18 -0.76 6.24
CA THR A 94 3.55 -0.67 5.69
C THR A 94 4.63 -0.86 6.76
N ILE A 95 4.42 -0.34 7.97
CA ILE A 95 5.32 -0.55 9.11
C ILE A 95 5.34 -2.02 9.52
N THR A 96 4.18 -2.66 9.61
CA THR A 96 4.09 -4.09 9.94
C THR A 96 4.77 -4.96 8.90
N MET A 97 4.60 -4.69 7.61
CA MET A 97 5.29 -5.42 6.55
C MET A 97 6.82 -5.27 6.66
N THR A 98 7.28 -4.08 7.05
CA THR A 98 8.71 -3.81 7.29
C THR A 98 9.22 -4.57 8.51
N ALA A 99 8.44 -4.63 9.59
CA ALA A 99 8.77 -5.42 10.77
C ALA A 99 8.89 -6.91 10.43
N ILE A 100 7.93 -7.48 9.69
CA ILE A 100 7.96 -8.89 9.24
C ILE A 100 9.18 -9.16 8.34
N SER A 101 9.48 -8.23 7.43
CA SER A 101 10.65 -8.33 6.55
C SER A 101 11.95 -8.30 7.34
N LYS A 102 12.05 -7.41 8.34
CA LYS A 102 13.21 -7.31 9.23
C LYS A 102 13.39 -8.57 10.07
N THR A 103 12.32 -9.10 10.67
CA THR A 103 12.36 -10.37 11.41
C THR A 103 12.80 -11.52 10.52
N THR A 104 12.33 -11.56 9.26
CA THR A 104 12.75 -12.60 8.31
C THR A 104 14.22 -12.48 7.95
N TYR A 105 14.72 -11.26 7.76
CA TYR A 105 16.13 -11.00 7.48
C TYR A 105 17.05 -11.48 8.62
N GLU A 106 16.72 -11.16 9.87
CA GLU A 106 17.51 -11.61 11.02
C GLU A 106 17.44 -13.13 11.23
N GLN A 107 16.27 -13.74 10.98
CA GLN A 107 16.11 -15.19 10.98
C GLN A 107 17.03 -15.87 9.95
N LEU A 108 17.17 -15.29 8.75
CA LEU A 108 18.06 -15.81 7.71
C LEU A 108 19.55 -15.63 8.07
N LYS A 109 19.89 -14.63 8.89
CA LYS A 109 21.23 -14.46 9.46
C LYS A 109 21.57 -15.43 10.59
N GLY A 110 20.57 -16.16 11.10
CA GLY A 110 20.72 -17.12 12.20
C GLY A 110 20.19 -16.63 13.54
N ASP A 111 19.64 -15.41 13.61
CA ASP A 111 18.92 -14.94 14.80
C ASP A 111 17.43 -15.30 14.69
N GLU A 112 17.09 -16.48 15.22
CA GLU A 112 15.70 -16.96 15.27
C GLU A 112 14.87 -16.24 16.36
N PHE A 113 15.53 -15.57 17.30
CA PHE A 113 14.90 -14.99 18.49
C PHE A 113 14.71 -13.47 18.44
N TYR A 114 15.03 -12.82 17.32
CA TYR A 114 14.80 -11.38 17.11
C TYR A 114 13.44 -10.88 17.64
N GLU A 115 13.46 -9.87 18.50
CA GLU A 115 12.30 -9.47 19.27
C GLU A 115 11.25 -8.72 18.44
N VAL A 116 9.97 -8.95 18.76
CA VAL A 116 8.84 -8.24 18.12
C VAL A 116 8.93 -6.73 18.33
N ARG A 117 9.32 -6.29 19.53
CA ARG A 117 9.46 -4.86 19.86
C ARG A 117 10.56 -4.21 19.03
N GLU A 118 11.68 -4.89 18.85
CA GLU A 118 12.78 -4.41 18.01
C GLU A 118 12.40 -4.37 16.53
N ALA A 119 11.59 -5.33 16.05
CA ALA A 119 11.05 -5.32 14.70
C ALA A 119 10.18 -4.09 14.42
N PHE A 120 9.26 -3.75 15.33
CA PHE A 120 8.45 -2.53 15.20
C PHE A 120 9.31 -1.27 15.35
N LYS A 121 10.25 -1.22 16.31
CA LYS A 121 11.18 -0.09 16.47
C LYS A 121 11.97 0.17 15.19
N PHE A 122 12.42 -0.89 14.51
CA PHE A 122 13.07 -0.78 13.20
C PHE A 122 12.10 -0.23 12.14
N GLY A 123 10.89 -0.78 12.05
CA GLY A 123 9.85 -0.29 11.12
C GLY A 123 9.57 1.20 11.30
N PHE A 124 9.35 1.66 12.54
CA PHE A 124 9.15 3.07 12.85
C PHE A 124 10.39 3.94 12.59
N LYS A 125 11.60 3.43 12.81
CA LYS A 125 12.84 4.17 12.51
C LYS A 125 12.98 4.44 11.01
N TYR A 126 12.62 3.49 10.15
CA TYR A 126 12.76 3.59 8.69
C TYR A 126 11.42 3.78 7.95
N TRP A 127 10.43 4.35 8.64
CA TRP A 127 9.06 4.49 8.16
C TRP A 127 8.95 5.18 6.80
N LYS A 128 9.81 6.18 6.54
CA LYS A 128 9.81 6.94 5.28
C LYS A 128 10.01 6.03 4.09
N GLY A 129 10.95 5.09 4.16
CA GLY A 129 11.21 4.15 3.08
C GLY A 129 10.01 3.24 2.85
N SER A 130 9.47 2.67 3.92
CA SER A 130 8.35 1.74 3.86
C SER A 130 7.05 2.35 3.33
N PHE A 131 6.74 3.57 3.78
CA PHE A 131 5.50 4.26 3.44
C PHE A 131 5.58 4.97 2.08
N LEU A 132 6.70 5.64 1.79
CA LEU A 132 6.84 6.42 0.55
C LEU A 132 7.18 5.53 -0.65
N ALA A 133 7.79 4.36 -0.48
CA ALA A 133 8.09 3.46 -1.60
C ALA A 133 6.86 3.12 -2.48
N PRO A 134 5.74 2.61 -1.94
CA PRO A 134 4.57 2.34 -2.78
C PRO A 134 3.95 3.61 -3.38
N ILE A 135 4.00 4.74 -2.67
CA ILE A 135 3.45 6.01 -3.16
C ILE A 135 4.30 6.55 -4.32
N THR A 136 5.63 6.53 -4.18
CA THR A 136 6.57 6.97 -5.21
C THR A 136 6.49 6.07 -6.45
N LEU A 137 6.37 4.76 -6.26
CA LEU A 137 6.13 3.81 -7.35
C LEU A 137 4.82 4.13 -8.09
N LEU A 138 3.74 4.39 -7.36
CA LEU A 138 2.45 4.75 -7.94
C LEU A 138 2.50 6.08 -8.70
N LEU A 139 3.17 7.09 -8.14
CA LEU A 139 3.39 8.38 -8.80
C LEU A 139 4.24 8.23 -10.07
N PHE A 140 5.27 7.38 -10.04
CA PHE A 140 6.10 7.08 -11.20
C PHE A 140 5.28 6.40 -12.31
N ILE A 141 4.48 5.38 -11.97
CA ILE A 141 3.57 4.72 -12.92
C ILE A 141 2.56 5.73 -13.48
N ALA A 142 1.96 6.57 -12.64
CA ALA A 142 1.01 7.59 -13.08
C ALA A 142 1.66 8.60 -14.05
N ALA A 143 2.89 9.03 -13.79
CA ALA A 143 3.63 9.92 -14.68
C ALA A 143 3.88 9.28 -16.06
N LEU A 144 4.22 7.98 -16.09
CA LEU A 144 4.39 7.24 -17.35
C LEU A 144 3.08 7.12 -18.13
N VAL A 145 1.96 6.85 -17.45
CA VAL A 145 0.64 6.79 -18.08
C VAL A 145 0.23 8.16 -18.64
N ILE A 146 0.44 9.24 -17.88
CA ILE A 146 0.16 10.61 -18.35
C ILE A 146 1.02 10.94 -19.57
N ALA A 147 2.32 10.61 -19.56
CA ALA A 147 3.19 10.78 -20.71
C ALA A 147 2.66 10.02 -21.93
N GLY A 148 2.26 8.75 -21.75
CA GLY A 148 1.65 7.95 -22.80
C GLY A 148 0.38 8.57 -23.40
N ILE A 149 -0.50 9.14 -22.56
CA ILE A 149 -1.70 9.84 -23.01
C ILE A 149 -1.32 11.10 -23.82
N VAL A 150 -0.39 11.92 -23.33
CA VAL A 150 0.07 13.14 -24.01
C VAL A 150 0.65 12.81 -25.39
N PHE A 151 1.53 11.80 -25.47
CA PHE A 151 2.10 11.38 -26.75
C PHE A 151 1.08 10.71 -27.69
N GLY A 152 0.10 9.98 -27.13
CA GLY A 152 -1.02 9.45 -27.90
C GLY A 152 -1.88 10.55 -28.53
N LEU A 153 -2.06 11.67 -27.82
CA LEU A 153 -2.75 12.85 -28.35
C LEU A 153 -1.95 13.56 -29.44
N ILE A 154 -0.63 13.72 -29.24
CA ILE A 154 0.27 14.28 -30.27
C ILE A 154 0.21 13.43 -31.55
N GLY A 155 0.16 12.10 -31.41
CA GLY A 155 0.05 11.18 -32.54
C GLY A 155 -1.22 11.32 -33.39
N ARG A 156 -2.28 11.94 -32.85
CA ARG A 156 -3.51 12.20 -33.61
C ARG A 156 -3.40 13.39 -34.56
N ILE A 157 -2.34 14.21 -34.48
CA ILE A 157 -2.14 15.36 -35.37
C ILE A 157 -1.79 14.84 -36.78
N PRO A 158 -2.58 15.18 -37.82
CA PRO A 158 -2.31 14.73 -39.19
C PRO A 158 -0.91 15.15 -39.67
N HIS A 159 -0.21 14.23 -40.34
CA HIS A 159 1.18 14.35 -40.82
C HIS A 159 2.24 14.60 -39.72
N SER A 160 2.15 15.69 -38.96
CA SER A 160 3.19 16.08 -37.99
C SER A 160 3.27 15.15 -36.78
N GLY A 161 2.13 14.64 -36.31
CA GLY A 161 2.08 13.78 -35.12
C GLY A 161 2.80 12.44 -35.31
N GLN A 162 2.67 11.85 -36.49
CA GLN A 162 3.31 10.57 -36.84
C GLN A 162 4.84 10.70 -36.90
N VAL A 163 5.35 11.80 -37.45
CA VAL A 163 6.80 12.06 -37.54
C VAL A 163 7.40 12.26 -36.13
N ILE A 164 6.71 13.00 -35.26
CA ILE A 164 7.15 13.23 -33.88
C ILE A 164 7.17 11.90 -33.10
N LEU A 165 6.14 11.06 -33.24
CA LEU A 165 6.11 9.73 -32.61
C LEU A 165 7.26 8.84 -33.07
N LEU A 166 7.55 8.84 -34.38
CA LEU A 166 8.65 8.06 -34.95
C LEU A 166 10.01 8.51 -34.39
N ALA A 167 10.22 9.82 -34.24
CA ALA A 167 11.43 10.39 -33.67
C ALA A 167 11.63 9.99 -32.19
N PHE A 168 10.54 9.86 -31.42
CA PHE A 168 10.57 9.46 -30.02
C PHE A 168 10.48 7.95 -29.78
N LEU A 169 10.39 7.12 -30.83
CA LEU A 169 10.22 5.66 -30.71
C LEU A 169 11.32 5.00 -29.86
N SER A 170 12.57 5.45 -30.01
CA SER A 170 13.71 4.94 -29.23
C SER A 170 13.55 5.21 -27.73
N PHE A 171 12.98 6.36 -27.36
CA PHE A 171 12.70 6.69 -25.96
C PHE A 171 11.54 5.88 -25.39
N PHE A 172 10.50 5.60 -26.18
CA PHE A 172 9.42 4.70 -25.73
C PHE A 172 9.90 3.27 -25.54
N PHE A 173 10.73 2.77 -26.47
CA PHE A 173 11.31 1.45 -26.35
C PHE A 173 12.20 1.33 -25.10
N ALA A 174 13.07 2.32 -24.87
CA ALA A 174 13.87 2.39 -23.65
C ALA A 174 12.99 2.47 -22.39
N GLY A 175 11.95 3.31 -22.41
CA GLY A 175 11.00 3.43 -21.30
C GLY A 175 10.27 2.12 -20.99
N ALA A 176 9.88 1.35 -22.01
CA ALA A 176 9.22 0.07 -21.82
C ALA A 176 10.11 -0.98 -21.13
N LEU A 177 11.43 -0.95 -21.38
CA LEU A 177 12.39 -1.84 -20.70
C LEU A 177 12.56 -1.56 -19.21
N PHE A 178 12.22 -0.36 -18.74
CA PHE A 178 12.26 -0.02 -17.30
C PHE A 178 10.95 -0.33 -16.57
N VAL A 179 9.87 -0.59 -17.32
CA VAL A 179 8.54 -0.89 -16.76
C VAL A 179 8.31 -2.39 -16.61
N VAL A 180 8.98 -3.21 -17.42
CA VAL A 180 8.94 -4.69 -17.43
C VAL A 180 10.16 -5.25 -16.69
#